data_AF-A0A1W1Y9Z3-F1
#
_entry.id   AF-A0A1W1Y9Z3-F1
#
_cell.length_a   1.000
_cell.length_b   1.000
_cell.length_c   1.000
_cell.angle_alpha   90.00
_cell.angle_beta   90.00
_cell.angle_gamma   90.00
#
_symmetry.space_group_name_H-M   'P 1'
#
loop_
_entity.id
_entity.type
_entity.pdbx_description
1 polymer ?
#
loop_
_entity_poly.entity_id
_entity_poly.type
_entity_poly.pdbx_seq_one_letter_code
_entity_poly.pdbx_strand_id
1 'polypeptide(L)' 'MALCSSTFIKLGRSQAKALGVPALPILEVPHPFGLKTKEEIKEIAQDCLQQIEHYLQFGTTHAIPPVPKN' A
#
# COMPACT_ATOMS: atom_id res chain seq x y z
N MET A 1 3.23 8.09 7.84
CA MET A 1 2.92 7.08 6.80
C MET A 1 1.86 6.14 7.34
N ALA A 2 0.91 5.71 6.52
CA ALA A 2 -0.13 4.75 6.88
C ALA A 2 -0.23 3.65 5.82
N LEU A 3 -0.58 2.42 6.24
CA LEU A 3 -0.94 1.32 5.35
C LEU A 3 -2.47 1.26 5.25
N CYS A 4 -2.99 1.13 4.04
CA CYS A 4 -4.44 1.10 3.80
C CYS A 4 -4.79 0.03 2.77
N SER A 5 -5.82 -0.77 3.05
CA SER A 5 -6.37 -1.69 2.06
C SER A 5 -6.90 -0.92 0.85
N SER A 6 -6.71 -1.47 -0.35
CA SER A 6 -7.19 -0.92 -1.62
C SER A 6 -8.69 -0.57 -1.58
N THR A 7 -9.49 -1.32 -0.82
CA THR A 7 -10.92 -1.05 -0.63
C THR A 7 -11.21 0.29 0.04
N PHE A 8 -10.31 0.78 0.91
CA PHE A 8 -10.51 1.98 1.71
C PHE A 8 -9.65 3.17 1.29
N ILE A 9 -8.86 3.06 0.21
CA ILE A 9 -7.89 4.08 -0.19
C ILE A 9 -8.52 5.46 -0.44
N LYS A 10 -9.72 5.50 -1.02
CA LYS A 10 -10.46 6.74 -1.27
C LYS A 10 -10.88 7.43 0.03
N LEU A 11 -11.32 6.64 1.01
CA LEU A 11 -11.70 7.14 2.33
C LEU A 11 -10.47 7.67 3.07
N GLY A 12 -9.36 6.90 3.08
CA GLY A 12 -8.12 7.30 3.73
C GLY A 12 -7.56 8.62 3.17
N ARG A 13 -7.59 8.82 1.84
CA ARG A 13 -7.19 10.08 1.21
C ARG A 13 -8.11 11.25 1.59
N SER A 14 -9.41 11.00 1.67
CA SER A 14 -10.39 12.00 2.08
C SER A 14 -10.20 12.43 3.54
N GLN A 15 -9.94 11.46 4.43
CA GLN A 15 -9.64 11.72 5.84
C GLN A 15 -8.33 12.50 6.00
N ALA A 16 -7.27 12.11 5.29
CA ALA A 16 -5.99 12.83 5.31
C ALA A 16 -6.16 14.30 4.91
N LYS A 17 -6.99 14.58 3.89
CA LYS A 17 -7.35 15.94 3.49
C LYS A 17 -8.14 16.67 4.59
N ALA A 18 -9.15 16.03 5.16
CA ALA A 18 -9.99 16.63 6.20
C ALA A 18 -9.22 16.97 7.48
N LEU A 19 -8.21 16.16 7.81
CA LEU A 19 -7.33 16.33 8.99
C LEU A 19 -6.17 17.31 8.75
N GLY A 20 -6.12 18.00 7.61
CA GLY A 20 -5.07 18.98 7.30
C GLY A 20 -3.72 18.37 6.92
N VAL A 21 -3.67 17.06 6.62
CA VAL A 21 -2.46 16.34 6.21
C VAL A 21 -2.61 15.69 4.81
N PRO A 22 -2.96 16.46 3.75
CA PRO A 22 -3.25 15.90 2.43
C PRO A 22 -2.05 15.18 1.77
N ALA A 23 -0.83 15.52 2.19
CA ALA A 23 0.40 14.88 1.73
C ALA A 23 0.79 13.65 2.56
N LEU A 24 -0.09 13.17 3.46
CA LEU A 24 0.17 11.96 4.23
C LEU A 24 0.45 10.78 3.28
N PRO A 25 1.61 10.12 3.40
CA PRO A 25 1.92 8.93 2.62
C PRO A 25 0.97 7.80 3.01
N ILE A 26 0.16 7.34 2.05
CA ILE A 26 -0.73 6.18 2.22
C ILE A 26 -0.27 5.11 1.23
N LEU A 27 0.28 4.02 1.77
CA LEU A 27 0.70 2.85 1.01
C LEU A 27 -0.48 1.88 0.86
N GLU A 28 -0.66 1.35 -0.34
CA GLU A 28 -1.81 0.54 -0.70
C GLU A 28 -1.50 -0.96 -0.54
N VAL A 29 -2.37 -1.66 0.19
CA VAL A 29 -2.31 -3.11 0.36
C VAL A 29 -3.44 -3.75 -0.46
N PRO A 30 -3.12 -4.68 -1.38
CA PRO A 30 -4.13 -5.38 -2.18
C PRO A 30 -5.18 -6.11 -1.33
N HIS A 31 -6.46 -5.97 -1.66
CA HIS A 31 -7.60 -6.63 -1.02
C HIS A 31 -8.47 -7.30 -2.10
N PRO A 32 -9.21 -8.40 -1.84
CA PRO A 32 -9.51 -9.05 -0.56
C PRO A 32 -8.50 -10.10 -0.07
N PHE A 33 -8.38 -10.20 1.26
CA PHE A 33 -7.56 -11.22 1.93
C PHE A 33 -8.31 -12.53 2.19
N GLY A 34 -9.64 -12.48 2.34
CA GLY A 34 -10.44 -13.65 2.72
C GLY A 34 -10.44 -14.78 1.67
N LEU A 35 -9.97 -14.51 0.45
CA LEU A 35 -9.85 -15.47 -0.64
C LEU A 35 -8.40 -15.93 -0.87
N LYS A 36 -7.46 -15.49 -0.04
CA LYS A 36 -6.02 -15.72 -0.24
C LYS A 36 -5.51 -16.87 0.62
N THR A 37 -4.60 -17.65 0.07
CA THR A 37 -3.85 -18.65 0.84
C THR A 37 -2.82 -17.98 1.75
N LYS A 38 -2.27 -18.75 2.69
CA LYS A 38 -1.21 -18.24 3.58
C LYS A 38 0.03 -17.81 2.80
N GLU A 39 0.34 -18.51 1.71
CA GLU A 39 1.45 -18.23 0.82
C GLU A 39 1.22 -16.91 0.08
N GLU A 40 0.03 -16.70 -0.48
CA GLU A 40 -0.33 -15.43 -1.14
C GLU A 40 -0.32 -14.25 -0.15
N ILE A 41 -0.75 -14.46 1.10
CA ILE A 41 -0.68 -13.43 2.14
C ILE A 41 0.77 -13.06 2.47
N LYS A 42 1.69 -14.03 2.47
CA LYS A 42 3.12 -13.75 2.64
C LYS A 42 3.69 -12.95 1.48
N GLU A 43 3.31 -13.28 0.24
CA GLU A 43 3.70 -12.49 -0.94
C GLU A 43 3.22 -11.05 -0.81
N ILE A 44 1.96 -10.83 -0.45
CA ILE A 44 1.40 -9.49 -0.25
C ILE A 44 2.16 -8.72 0.85
N ALA A 45 2.51 -9.38 1.95
CA ALA A 45 3.29 -8.77 3.01
C ALA A 45 4.70 -8.36 2.54
N GLN A 46 5.33 -9.19 1.70
CA GLN A 46 6.63 -8.89 1.10
C GLN A 46 6.55 -7.68 0.18
N ASP A 47 5.51 -7.60 -0.65
CA ASP A 47 5.27 -6.45 -1.53
C ASP A 47 5.06 -5.16 -0.72
N CYS A 48 4.33 -5.25 0.40
CA CYS A 48 4.15 -4.10 1.31
C CYS A 48 5.47 -3.63 1.92
N LEU A 49 6.37 -4.57 2.26
CA LEU A 49 7.69 -4.22 2.78
C LEU A 49 8.51 -3.47 1.72
N GLN A 50 8.50 -3.93 0.48
CA GLN A 50 9.18 -3.25 -0.63
C GLN A 50 8.63 -1.84 -0.87
N GLN A 51 7.31 -1.65 -0.74
CA GLN A 51 6.70 -0.31 -0.82
C GLN A 51 7.20 0.61 0.29
N ILE A 52 7.33 0.10 1.52
CA ILE A 52 7.86 0.85 2.66
C ILE A 52 9.32 1.23 2.41
N GLU A 53 10.15 0.27 2.02
CA GLU A 53 11.57 0.50 1.72
C GLU A 53 11.75 1.55 0.62
N HIS A 54 10.99 1.43 -0.47
CA HIS A 54 10.99 2.39 -1.56
C HIS A 54 10.61 3.80 -1.07
N TYR A 55 9.56 3.92 -0.26
CA TYR A 55 9.17 5.21 0.31
C TYR A 55 10.25 5.78 1.22
N LEU A 56 10.89 4.97 2.06
CA LEU A 56 11.97 5.42 2.94
C LEU A 56 13.22 5.88 2.16
N GLN A 57 13.49 5.28 1.00
CA GLN A 57 14.64 5.62 0.15
C GLN A 57 14.38 6.84 -0.75
N PHE A 58 13.20 6.94 -1.35
CA PHE A 58 12.91 7.88 -2.43
C PHE A 58 11.82 8.91 -2.09
N GLY A 59 11.11 8.75 -0.97
CA GLY A 59 10.02 9.64 -0.57
C GLY A 59 8.74 9.51 -1.41
N THR A 60 8.66 8.52 -2.30
CA THR A 60 7.54 8.31 -3.22
C THR A 60 6.69 7.12 -2.78
N THR A 61 5.36 7.28 -2.79
CA THR A 61 4.41 6.21 -2.42
C THR A 61 4.03 5.31 -3.61
N HIS A 62 4.60 5.56 -4.79
CA HIS A 62 4.30 4.76 -5.97
C HIS A 62 5.23 3.55 -6.01
N ALA A 63 4.69 2.38 -5.70
CA ALA A 63 5.37 1.12 -5.94
C ALA A 63 5.71 1.01 -7.43
N ILE A 64 6.93 0.59 -7.71
CA ILE A 64 7.37 0.01 -8.98
C ILE A 64 6.28 -0.98 -9.46
N PRO A 65 5.90 -0.99 -10.75
CA PRO A 65 4.97 -2.00 -11.25
C PRO A 65 5.48 -3.39 -10.89
N PRO A 66 4.61 -4.34 -10.51
CA PRO A 66 5.04 -5.70 -10.19
C PRO A 66 5.90 -6.22 -11.34
N VAL A 67 7.07 -6.78 -11.02
CA VAL A 67 7.92 -7.47 -11.99
C VAL A 67 7.01 -8.43 -12.76
N PRO A 68 6.95 -8.36 -14.10
CA PRO A 68 6.10 -9.27 -14.86
C PRO A 68 6.52 -10.71 -14.53
N LYS A 69 5.60 -11.46 -13.92
CA LYS A 69 5.73 -12.92 -13.79
C LYS A 69 5.60 -13.49 -15.22
N ASN A 70 6.73 -13.75 -15.86
CA ASN A 70 6.81 -14.59 -17.07
C ASN A 70 6.36 -16.02 -16.75
#